data_AF-A0A519UEF6-F1
#
_entry.id   AF-A0A519UEF6-F1
#
_cell.length_a   1.000
_cell.length_b   1.000
_cell.length_c   1.000
_cell.angle_alpha   90.00
_cell.angle_beta   90.00
_cell.angle_gamma   90.00
#
_symmetry.space_group_name_H-M   'P 1'
#
loop_
_entity.id
_entity.type
_entity.pdbx_description
1 polymer ?
#
loop_
_entity_poly.entity_id
_entity_poly.type
_entity_poly.pdbx_seq_one_letter_code
_entity_poly.pdbx_strand_id
1 'polypeptide(L)'
;CRYIAFVEKGALRAYTVSDKGTENIIQFAFEGWLISDLYSFLTGEPATYNIDALEDSELLLISKTAHEELLQNVPQYETYTRLQLTGAYIAMQRRLTSVISLSLDERYTYFTSLYPDVIQRVPQHMIAAYMGLTPETLSRVRKRLSNK
;
A
#
# COMPACT_ATOMS: atom_id res chain seq x y z
N CYS A 1 -6.73 -14.36 5.22
CA CYS A 1 -7.35 -13.37 4.32
C CYS A 1 -8.20 -14.14 3.33
N ARG A 2 -9.48 -13.79 3.17
CA ARG A 2 -10.42 -14.55 2.33
C ARG A 2 -10.71 -13.88 0.99
N TYR A 3 -10.32 -12.62 0.84
CA TYR A 3 -10.68 -11.79 -0.30
C TYR A 3 -9.49 -10.96 -0.80
N ILE A 4 -9.46 -10.71 -2.10
CA ILE A 4 -8.75 -9.57 -2.67
C ILE A 4 -9.77 -8.44 -2.79
N ALA A 5 -9.47 -7.26 -2.25
CA ALA A 5 -10.32 -6.09 -2.38
C ALA A 5 -9.80 -5.20 -3.52
N PHE A 6 -10.67 -4.89 -4.47
CA PHE A 6 -10.45 -3.82 -5.44
C PHE A 6 -11.19 -2.57 -4.98
N VAL A 7 -10.51 -1.43 -4.99
CA VAL A 7 -11.06 -0.16 -4.53
C VAL A 7 -11.77 0.52 -5.70
N GLU A 8 -13.10 0.51 -5.69
CA GLU A 8 -13.90 1.27 -6.66
C GLU A 8 -13.92 2.75 -6.28
N LYS A 9 -14.07 3.02 -4.99
CA LYS A 9 -14.06 4.37 -4.40
C LYS A 9 -13.46 4.34 -3.01
N GLY A 10 -12.74 5.38 -2.64
CA GLY A 10 -12.21 5.57 -1.29
C GLY A 10 -10.72 5.25 -1.18
N ALA A 11 -10.26 5.02 0.05
CA ALA A 11 -8.87 4.73 0.33
C ALA A 11 -8.73 3.73 1.48
N LEU A 12 -7.77 2.82 1.37
CA LEU A 12 -7.42 1.85 2.41
C LEU A 12 -5.94 1.91 2.76
N ARG A 13 -5.62 1.35 3.92
CA ARG A 13 -4.26 1.03 4.35
C ARG A 13 -4.14 -0.44 4.71
N ALA A 14 -2.99 -1.03 4.41
CA ALA A 14 -2.55 -2.32 4.96
C ALA A 14 -1.38 -2.08 5.92
N TYR A 15 -1.42 -2.67 7.11
CA TYR A 15 -0.42 -2.45 8.15
C TYR A 15 -0.23 -3.66 9.07
N THR A 16 0.94 -3.73 9.70
CA THR A 16 1.22 -4.65 10.81
C THR A 16 1.25 -3.88 12.13
N VAL A 17 1.04 -4.58 13.24
CA VAL A 17 1.20 -4.01 14.59
C VAL A 17 2.37 -4.73 15.26
N SER A 18 3.35 -3.98 15.74
CA SER A 18 4.48 -4.53 16.48
C SER A 18 4.07 -4.95 17.90
N ASP A 19 4.91 -5.72 18.58
CA ASP A 19 4.70 -6.11 19.99
C ASP A 19 4.52 -4.92 20.94
N LYS A 20 4.99 -3.74 20.54
CA LYS A 20 4.86 -2.48 21.29
C LYS A 20 3.61 -1.68 20.92
N GLY A 21 2.73 -2.25 20.10
CA GLY A 21 1.51 -1.58 19.59
C GLY A 21 1.77 -0.54 18.50
N THR A 22 2.97 -0.51 17.90
CA THR A 22 3.28 0.45 16.84
C THR A 22 2.80 -0.07 15.50
N GLU A 23 1.97 0.72 14.81
CA GLU A 23 1.52 0.42 13.45
C GLU A 23 2.63 0.68 12.42
N ASN A 24 2.89 -0.29 11.55
CA ASN A 24 3.80 -0.15 10.41
C ASN A 24 3.00 -0.30 9.12
N ILE A 25 2.86 0.78 8.36
CA ILE A 25 2.06 0.78 7.14
C ILE A 25 2.87 0.19 5.98
N ILE A 26 2.29 -0.84 5.38
CA ILE A 26 2.87 -1.59 4.28
C ILE A 26 2.47 -0.98 2.93
N GLN A 27 1.19 -0.65 2.78
CA GLN A 27 0.61 -0.16 1.53
C GLN A 27 -0.56 0.80 1.79
N PHE A 28 -0.72 1.80 0.93
CA PHE A 28 -1.98 2.53 0.73
C PHE A 28 -2.60 2.07 -0.59
N ALA A 29 -3.92 1.98 -0.66
CA ALA A 29 -4.65 1.68 -1.89
C ALA A 29 -5.77 2.70 -2.09
N PHE A 30 -5.81 3.29 -3.28
CA PHE A 30 -6.85 4.23 -3.73
C PHE A 30 -7.63 3.60 -4.87
N GLU A 31 -8.51 4.37 -5.48
CA GLU A 31 -9.33 3.95 -6.61
C GLU A 31 -8.51 3.27 -7.71
N GLY A 32 -8.99 2.12 -8.17
CA GLY A 32 -8.34 1.31 -9.20
C GLY A 32 -7.26 0.36 -8.68
N TRP A 33 -6.97 0.35 -7.37
CA TRP A 33 -5.92 -0.48 -6.79
C TRP A 33 -6.49 -1.72 -6.13
N LEU A 34 -5.67 -2.78 -6.07
CA LEU A 34 -5.95 -3.97 -5.29
C LEU A 34 -5.23 -3.89 -3.93
N ILE A 35 -5.90 -4.35 -2.88
CA ILE A 35 -5.31 -4.52 -1.55
C ILE A 35 -5.75 -5.86 -0.94
N SER A 36 -4.78 -6.60 -0.42
CA SER A 36 -5.01 -7.85 0.29
C SER A 36 -3.75 -8.24 1.05
N ASP A 37 -3.89 -9.09 2.06
CA ASP A 37 -2.77 -9.93 2.49
C ASP A 37 -2.65 -11.10 1.50
N LEU A 38 -1.82 -10.91 0.48
CA LEU A 38 -1.62 -11.88 -0.59
C LEU A 38 -1.04 -13.20 -0.07
N TYR A 39 -0.15 -13.15 0.94
CA TYR A 39 0.42 -14.37 1.54
C TYR A 39 -0.71 -15.22 2.11
N SER A 40 -1.49 -14.63 3.02
CA SER A 40 -2.60 -15.29 3.68
C SER A 40 -3.70 -15.72 2.71
N PHE A 41 -3.97 -14.94 1.66
CA PHE A 41 -4.94 -15.27 0.62
C PHE A 41 -4.54 -16.51 -0.18
N LEU A 42 -3.27 -16.60 -0.59
CA LEU A 42 -2.78 -17.71 -1.41
C LEU A 42 -2.55 -18.98 -0.59
N THR A 43 -1.90 -18.88 0.58
CA THR A 43 -1.56 -20.03 1.41
C THR A 43 -2.73 -20.54 2.25
N GLY A 44 -3.70 -19.67 2.56
CA GLY A 44 -4.76 -19.96 3.52
C GLY A 44 -4.33 -19.84 4.99
N GLU A 45 -3.09 -19.43 5.25
CA GLU A 45 -2.60 -19.18 6.61
C GLU A 45 -3.24 -17.92 7.23
N PRO A 46 -3.15 -17.72 8.56
CA PRO A 46 -3.64 -16.51 9.20
C PRO A 46 -3.10 -15.22 8.57
N ALA A 47 -3.91 -14.15 8.63
CA ALA A 47 -3.50 -12.85 8.09
C ALA A 47 -2.37 -12.26 8.94
N THR A 48 -1.35 -11.78 8.24
CA THR A 48 -0.22 -11.01 8.76
C THR A 48 -0.49 -9.51 8.72
N TYR A 49 -1.36 -9.05 7.82
CA TYR A 49 -1.75 -7.65 7.70
C TYR A 49 -3.17 -7.38 8.19
N ASN A 50 -3.33 -6.24 8.84
CA ASN A 50 -4.61 -5.59 9.07
C ASN A 50 -4.90 -4.65 7.90
N ILE A 51 -6.17 -4.53 7.50
CA ILE A 51 -6.60 -3.65 6.41
C ILE A 51 -7.77 -2.81 6.91
N ASP A 52 -7.59 -1.49 6.92
CA ASP A 52 -8.61 -0.53 7.33
C ASP A 52 -8.95 0.41 6.18
N ALA A 53 -10.21 0.82 6.11
CA ALA A 53 -10.62 1.97 5.31
C ALA A 53 -10.17 3.26 6.00
N LEU A 54 -9.59 4.18 5.22
CA LEU A 54 -9.17 5.52 5.66
C LEU A 54 -10.31 6.55 5.54
N GLU A 55 -11.29 6.24 4.69
CA GLU A 55 -12.45 7.04 4.37
C GLU A 55 -13.58 6.10 3.87
N ASP A 56 -14.79 6.64 3.70
CA ASP A 56 -15.92 5.88 3.16
C ASP A 56 -15.54 5.24 1.81
N SER A 57 -15.64 3.92 1.75
CA SER A 57 -15.08 3.13 0.65
C SER A 57 -16.09 2.17 0.05
N GLU A 58 -16.03 2.02 -1.28
CA GLU A 58 -16.78 1.03 -2.06
C GLU A 58 -15.79 0.02 -2.64
N LEU A 59 -16.00 -1.26 -2.35
CA LEU A 59 -15.04 -2.32 -2.65
C LEU A 59 -15.69 -3.45 -3.45
N LEU A 60 -14.99 -3.92 -4.48
CA LEU A 60 -15.26 -5.22 -5.07
C LEU A 60 -14.41 -6.27 -4.36
N LEU A 61 -15.07 -7.23 -3.70
CA LEU A 61 -14.40 -8.32 -2.99
C LEU A 61 -14.36 -9.59 -3.84
N ILE A 62 -13.17 -10.03 -4.20
CA ILE A 62 -12.94 -11.24 -4.98
C ILE A 62 -12.53 -12.35 -4.02
N SER A 63 -13.38 -13.37 -3.87
CA SER A 63 -13.09 -14.55 -3.05
C SER A 63 -11.98 -15.40 -3.69
N LYS A 64 -11.33 -16.26 -2.90
CA LYS A 64 -10.32 -17.20 -3.42
C LYS A 64 -10.87 -18.07 -4.56
N THR A 65 -12.05 -18.65 -4.37
CA THR A 65 -12.71 -19.48 -5.39
C THR A 65 -13.02 -18.68 -6.65
N ALA A 66 -13.58 -17.48 -6.51
CA ALA A 66 -13.85 -16.63 -7.68
C ALA A 66 -12.56 -16.22 -8.41
N HIS A 67 -11.47 -15.95 -7.67
CA HIS A 67 -10.17 -15.64 -8.26
C HIS A 67 -9.64 -16.81 -9.10
N GLU A 68 -9.68 -18.03 -8.55
CA GLU A 68 -9.25 -19.25 -9.26
C GLU A 68 -10.11 -19.53 -10.50
N GLU A 69 -11.43 -19.38 -10.39
CA GLU A 69 -12.35 -19.52 -11.53
C GLU A 69 -12.09 -18.48 -12.62
N LEU A 70 -11.83 -17.22 -12.25
CA LEU A 70 -11.52 -16.15 -13.20
C LEU A 70 -10.19 -16.40 -13.91
N LEU A 71 -9.17 -16.88 -13.20
CA LEU A 71 -7.89 -17.25 -13.80
C LEU A 71 -8.03 -18.36 -14.83
N GLN A 72 -8.89 -19.36 -14.58
CA GLN A 72 -9.11 -20.48 -15.49
C GLN A 72 -9.97 -20.11 -16.70
N ASN A 73 -11.02 -19.31 -16.49
CA ASN A 73 -12.06 -19.09 -17.50
C ASN A 73 -11.90 -17.77 -18.27
N VAL A 74 -11.09 -16.81 -17.77
CA VAL A 74 -10.94 -15.48 -18.36
C VAL A 74 -9.44 -15.17 -18.57
N PRO A 75 -8.84 -15.53 -19.72
CA PRO A 75 -7.41 -15.32 -19.99
C PRO A 75 -6.96 -13.86 -19.86
N GLN A 76 -7.85 -12.90 -20.12
CA GLN A 76 -7.57 -11.47 -19.92
C GLN A 76 -7.37 -11.12 -18.44
N TYR A 77 -8.05 -11.83 -17.53
CA TYR A 77 -7.89 -11.65 -16.08
C TYR A 77 -6.53 -12.14 -15.59
N GLU A 78 -6.00 -13.24 -16.16
CA GLU A 78 -4.63 -13.69 -15.89
C GLU A 78 -3.61 -12.62 -16.32
N THR A 79 -3.79 -12.06 -17.53
CA THR A 79 -2.93 -10.97 -18.03
C THR A 79 -3.00 -9.75 -17.11
N TYR A 80 -4.20 -9.34 -16.72
CA TYR A 80 -4.42 -8.24 -15.78
C TYR A 80 -3.71 -8.51 -14.44
N THR A 81 -3.95 -9.68 -13.82
CA THR A 81 -3.35 -10.05 -12.54
C THR A 81 -1.82 -10.08 -12.60
N ARG A 82 -1.25 -10.63 -13.68
CA ARG A 82 0.19 -10.64 -13.91
C ARG A 82 0.76 -9.22 -14.00
N LEU A 83 0.10 -8.32 -14.74
CA LEU A 83 0.52 -6.93 -14.85
C LEU A 83 0.45 -6.20 -13.49
N GLN A 84 -0.61 -6.42 -12.72
CA GLN A 84 -0.76 -5.85 -11.37
C GLN A 84 0.34 -6.35 -10.42
N LEU A 85 0.57 -7.66 -10.37
CA LEU A 85 1.63 -8.26 -9.53
C LEU A 85 3.03 -7.77 -9.94
N THR A 86 3.29 -7.67 -11.24
CA THR A 86 4.58 -7.17 -11.74
C THR A 86 4.76 -5.69 -11.41
N GLY A 87 3.71 -4.87 -11.56
CA GLY A 87 3.72 -3.47 -11.17
C GLY A 87 3.96 -3.27 -9.66
N ALA A 88 3.28 -4.06 -8.83
CA ALA A 88 3.47 -4.04 -7.37
C ALA A 88 4.89 -4.46 -6.98
N TYR A 89 5.45 -5.50 -7.62
CA TYR A 89 6.83 -5.93 -7.41
C TYR A 89 7.83 -4.83 -7.78
N ILE A 90 7.67 -4.19 -8.94
CA ILE A 90 8.53 -3.08 -9.37
C ILE A 90 8.42 -1.89 -8.40
N ALA A 91 7.22 -1.54 -7.95
CA ALA A 91 7.01 -0.46 -6.98
C ALA A 91 7.69 -0.78 -5.64
N MET A 92 7.58 -2.01 -5.15
CA MET A 92 8.26 -2.48 -3.94
C MET A 92 9.78 -2.41 -4.11
N GLN A 93 10.32 -2.87 -5.24
CA GLN A 93 11.75 -2.80 -5.52
C GLN A 93 12.24 -1.35 -5.58
N ARG A 94 11.51 -0.44 -6.24
CA ARG A 94 11.82 1.00 -6.26
C ARG A 94 11.83 1.61 -4.86
N ARG A 95 10.87 1.26 -4.01
CA ARG A 95 10.84 1.69 -2.60
C ARG A 95 12.05 1.16 -1.84
N LEU A 96 12.41 -0.11 -2.01
CA LEU A 96 13.59 -0.68 -1.35
C LEU A 96 14.87 0.03 -1.80
N THR A 97 15.05 0.26 -3.10
CA THR A 97 16.18 1.01 -3.63
C THR A 97 16.22 2.43 -3.09
N SER A 98 15.07 3.12 -3.00
CA SER A 98 15.03 4.50 -2.47
C SER A 98 15.41 4.57 -0.99
N VAL A 99 15.07 3.55 -0.20
CA VAL A 99 15.47 3.45 1.21
C VAL A 99 16.98 3.24 1.35
N ILE A 100 17.61 2.48 0.44
CA ILE A 100 19.04 2.16 0.50
C ILE A 100 19.91 3.28 -0.08
N SER A 101 19.45 3.93 -1.16
CA SER A 101 20.30 4.79 -1.99
C SER A 101 20.07 6.28 -1.82
N LEU A 102 18.91 6.72 -1.29
CA LEU A 102 18.58 8.14 -1.18
C LEU A 102 18.70 8.66 0.25
N SER A 103 19.06 9.93 0.39
CA SER A 103 18.89 10.65 1.65
C SER A 103 17.42 10.78 2.02
N LEU A 104 17.16 11.12 3.28
CA LEU A 104 15.80 11.27 3.79
C LEU A 104 14.98 12.33 3.04
N ASP A 105 15.61 13.43 2.64
CA ASP A 105 14.98 14.54 1.92
C ASP A 105 14.64 14.14 0.47
N GLU A 106 15.57 13.46 -0.20
CA GLU A 106 15.36 12.93 -1.54
C GLU A 106 14.27 11.86 -1.54
N ARG A 107 14.27 10.97 -0.54
CA ARG A 107 13.24 9.94 -0.38
C ARG A 107 11.85 10.54 -0.17
N TYR A 108 11.74 11.60 0.64
CA TYR A 108 10.48 12.33 0.82
C TYR A 108 10.03 12.98 -0.48
N THR A 109 10.93 13.68 -1.16
CA THR A 109 10.64 14.35 -2.44
C THR A 109 10.18 13.35 -3.50
N TYR A 110 10.92 12.24 -3.65
CA TYR A 110 10.59 11.14 -4.54
C TYR A 110 9.20 10.56 -4.22
N PHE A 111 8.91 10.27 -2.95
CA PHE A 111 7.62 9.78 -2.51
C PHE A 111 6.47 10.73 -2.88
N THR A 112 6.62 12.04 -2.58
CA THR A 112 5.59 13.04 -2.88
C THR A 112 5.34 13.23 -4.38
N SER A 113 6.36 13.03 -5.22
CA SER A 113 6.22 13.08 -6.68
C SER A 113 5.49 11.86 -7.26
N LEU A 114 5.65 10.70 -6.63
CA LEU A 114 5.02 9.46 -7.10
C LEU A 114 3.58 9.31 -6.64
N TYR A 115 3.26 9.80 -5.44
CA TYR A 115 1.97 9.57 -4.80
C TYR A 115 1.35 10.88 -4.29
N PRO A 116 1.00 11.82 -5.20
CA PRO A 116 0.41 13.09 -4.80
C PRO A 116 -0.89 12.92 -4.02
N ASP A 117 -1.71 11.92 -4.38
CA ASP A 117 -2.99 11.65 -3.71
C ASP A 117 -2.81 11.22 -2.25
N VAL A 118 -1.73 10.46 -1.96
CA VAL A 118 -1.39 10.08 -0.58
C VAL A 118 -1.16 11.31 0.27
N ILE A 119 -0.45 12.30 -0.25
CA ILE A 119 -0.12 13.52 0.50
C ILE A 119 -1.36 14.35 0.84
N GLN A 120 -2.38 14.30 -0.02
CA GLN A 120 -3.62 15.06 0.16
C GLN A 120 -4.63 14.36 1.06
N ARG A 121 -4.74 13.04 0.97
CA ARG A 121 -5.80 12.26 1.64
C ARG A 121 -5.36 11.57 2.92
N VAL A 122 -4.06 11.33 3.10
CA VAL A 122 -3.56 10.52 4.22
C VAL A 122 -2.99 11.41 5.34
N PRO A 123 -3.38 11.15 6.61
CA PRO A 123 -2.79 11.84 7.75
C PRO A 123 -1.27 11.71 7.82
N GLN A 124 -0.59 12.78 8.23
CA GLN A 124 0.88 12.85 8.23
C GLN A 124 1.55 11.80 9.11
N HIS A 125 0.94 11.41 10.24
CA HIS A 125 1.49 10.36 11.09
C HIS A 125 1.49 8.99 10.40
N MET A 126 0.50 8.71 9.54
CA MET A 126 0.45 7.49 8.72
C MET A 126 1.49 7.54 7.60
N ILE A 127 1.67 8.70 6.96
CA ILE A 127 2.76 8.89 5.98
C ILE A 127 4.12 8.63 6.65
N ALA A 128 4.31 9.13 7.89
CA ALA A 128 5.53 8.89 8.65
C ALA A 128 5.72 7.38 8.90
N ALA A 129 4.68 6.68 9.36
CA ALA A 129 4.69 5.23 9.57
C ALA A 129 5.03 4.46 8.29
N TYR A 130 4.45 4.83 7.14
CA TYR A 130 4.75 4.23 5.83
C TYR A 130 6.22 4.48 5.42
N MET A 131 6.76 5.65 5.71
CA MET A 131 8.16 5.97 5.44
C MET A 131 9.14 5.37 6.47
N GLY A 132 8.64 4.68 7.52
CA GLY A 132 9.46 4.18 8.62
C GLY A 132 10.09 5.30 9.44
N LEU A 133 9.37 6.41 9.63
CA LEU A 133 9.83 7.61 10.35
C LEU A 133 8.88 7.91 11.50
N THR A 134 9.38 8.64 12.51
CA THR A 134 8.49 9.25 13.50
C THR A 134 7.78 10.48 12.90
N PRO A 135 6.57 10.84 13.39
CA PRO A 135 5.88 12.05 12.95
C PRO A 135 6.72 13.32 13.08
N GLU A 136 7.53 13.45 14.14
CA GLU A 136 8.42 14.59 14.37
C GLU A 136 9.53 14.65 13.31
N THR A 137 10.08 13.48 12.94
CA THR A 137 11.12 13.38 11.92
C THR A 137 10.58 13.81 10.56
N LEU A 138 9.39 13.33 10.20
CA LEU A 138 8.72 13.75 8.96
C LEU A 138 8.43 15.26 8.95
N SER A 139 7.93 15.80 10.07
CA SER A 139 7.66 17.24 10.21
C SER A 139 8.91 18.09 9.99
N ARG A 140 10.06 17.68 10.56
CA ARG A 140 11.35 18.36 10.36
C ARG A 140 11.81 18.36 8.90
N VAL A 141 11.67 17.23 8.20
CA VAL A 141 12.01 17.10 6.77
C VAL A 141 11.16 18.07 5.94
N ARG A 142 9.84 18.09 6.18
CA ARG A 142 8.93 18.99 5.47
C ARG A 142 9.28 20.46 5.67
N LYS A 143 9.58 20.88 6.90
CA LYS A 143 9.97 22.27 7.21
C LYS A 143 11.28 22.66 6.53
N ARG A 144 12.24 21.73 6.42
CA ARG A 144 13.50 21.97 5.71
C ARG A 144 13.28 22.14 4.20
N LEU A 145 12.36 21.38 3.62
CA LEU A 145 12.04 21.44 2.19
C LEU A 145 11.16 22.64 1.82
N SER A 146 10.27 23.10 2.70
CA SER A 146 9.44 24.29 2.45
C SER A 146 10.22 25.61 2.54
N ASN A 147 11.38 25.59 3.20
CA ASN A 147 12.25 26.76 3.38
C ASN A 147 13.40 26.82 2.37
N LYS A 148 13.43 25.88 1.41
CA LYS A 148 14.32 25.91 0.24
C LYS A 148 13.57 26.52 -0.94
#